data_AF-A0A830EEY1-F1
#
_entry.id   AF-A0A830EEY1-F1
#
_cell.length_a   1.000
_cell.length_b   1.000
_cell.length_c   1.000
_cell.angle_alpha   90.00
_cell.angle_beta   90.00
_cell.angle_gamma   90.00
#
_symmetry.space_group_name_H-M   'P 1'
#
loop_
_entity.id
_entity.type
_entity.pdbx_description
1 polymer ?
#
loop_
_entity_poly.entity_id
_entity_poly.type
_entity_poly.pdbx_seq_one_letter_code
_entity_poly.pdbx_strand_id
1 'polypeptide(L)'
;MAGEVERKMGNSNQNNGEGVGQRPNNPTTKPRAGGEEIPNKPPQAIDEETKKILEEVRSRVMSKLGEIDNVFNRVIEDLTRFKYHLVSLAEKYAENADNIKAFTETVEEIVQYVDRVKQWYKDKVYSEVIRLFKSFRDVEIRIRKKGITIRGRYVTISASKAGRTDGGITVKFIIKGIGSINVNALPLIPEPIRMSIQVGLMNTDGYIDKRGNRPCMKTSHLWQVILWLLAFPGKTTVRIELHVNKKEVKVAWTLRSLNYAFKMKPQPQDTLDPLLTIFAAILGDGTITKPRKLRVSFATSKETLWKELLEGWHKRSIRKLTVADVYTSYAVEVLKRIYHDVAIKSQILLDILSILAMLNDAEKIRRFFMGLETRFKKPKYSIILCGKKFTVILDGGYLRLECEIKPDEEARIIECLRAKGIVARAKGKRSRIVTVSSSEVRRMVKMDEKLRESITAVLCKRYYDTTDEKKRQAIRRYLMELAPIEGAAAAIY
;
A
#
# COMPACT_ATOMS: atom_id res chain seq x y z
N MET A 1 52.32 -29.97 33.36
CA MET A 1 52.27 -31.19 32.53
C MET A 1 51.39 -30.90 31.33
N ALA A 2 52.03 -30.81 30.18
CA ALA A 2 51.41 -30.55 28.90
C ALA A 2 50.63 -31.79 28.43
N GLY A 3 49.48 -31.56 27.79
CA GLY A 3 48.67 -32.58 27.15
C GLY A 3 47.99 -31.96 25.93
N GLU A 4 48.73 -31.94 24.82
CA GLU A 4 48.19 -31.70 23.49
C GLU A 4 47.19 -32.80 23.13
N VAL A 5 46.02 -32.41 22.63
CA VAL A 5 45.13 -33.31 21.89
C VAL A 5 44.73 -32.62 20.60
N GLU A 6 45.41 -33.01 19.53
CA GLU A 6 45.04 -32.81 18.15
C GLU A 6 43.65 -33.40 17.86
N ARG A 7 42.75 -32.65 17.21
CA ARG A 7 41.66 -33.23 16.40
C ARG A 7 41.43 -32.48 15.11
N LYS A 8 42.06 -33.03 14.06
CA LYS A 8 41.57 -33.33 12.72
C LYS A 8 40.64 -32.29 12.06
N MET A 9 41.23 -31.51 11.15
CA MET A 9 40.55 -30.93 10.00
C MET A 9 40.08 -32.05 9.06
N GLY A 10 38.77 -32.11 8.82
CA GLY A 10 38.15 -32.94 7.79
C GLY A 10 37.93 -32.13 6.52
N ASN A 11 38.60 -32.56 5.45
CA ASN A 11 38.52 -32.02 4.10
C ASN A 11 37.19 -32.34 3.41
N SER A 12 36.85 -31.47 2.45
CA SER A 12 36.12 -31.70 1.19
C SER A 12 34.72 -32.31 1.22
N ASN A 13 33.76 -31.56 0.67
CA ASN A 13 32.88 -32.13 -0.35
C ASN A 13 32.46 -31.08 -1.38
N GLN A 14 33.13 -31.14 -2.52
CA GLN A 14 32.59 -30.72 -3.81
C GLN A 14 31.38 -31.59 -4.11
N ASN A 15 30.26 -30.98 -4.49
CA ASN A 15 29.18 -31.69 -5.17
C ASN A 15 28.78 -30.91 -6.43
N ASN A 16 29.47 -31.26 -7.51
CA ASN A 16 28.89 -31.22 -8.85
C ASN A 16 27.83 -32.32 -8.91
N GLY A 17 26.62 -31.98 -9.35
CA GLY A 17 25.52 -32.92 -9.44
C GLY A 17 24.51 -32.45 -10.45
N GLU A 18 24.83 -32.69 -11.72
CA GLU A 18 23.86 -32.82 -12.79
C GLU A 18 22.75 -33.80 -12.36
N GLY A 19 21.51 -33.38 -12.56
CA GLY A 19 20.33 -34.17 -12.20
C GLY A 19 19.22 -33.91 -13.21
N VAL A 20 19.41 -34.37 -14.44
CA VAL A 20 18.33 -34.59 -15.39
C VAL A 20 17.49 -35.75 -14.84
N GLY A 21 16.53 -35.42 -13.99
CA GLY A 21 15.54 -36.37 -13.51
C GLY A 21 14.60 -36.75 -14.65
N GLN A 22 14.84 -37.91 -15.26
CA GLN A 22 13.85 -38.61 -16.07
C GLN A 22 12.59 -38.81 -15.23
N ARG A 23 11.45 -38.31 -15.72
CA ARG A 23 10.15 -38.61 -15.12
C ARG A 23 9.82 -40.08 -15.33
N PRO A 24 9.37 -40.82 -14.31
CA PRO A 24 8.83 -42.14 -14.51
C PRO A 24 7.53 -42.04 -15.33
N ASN A 25 7.50 -42.79 -16.43
CA ASN A 25 6.28 -43.12 -17.14
C ASN A 25 5.39 -43.93 -16.20
N ASN A 26 4.18 -43.44 -15.92
CA ASN A 26 3.11 -44.27 -15.40
C ASN A 26 1.85 -44.06 -16.26
N PRO A 27 1.17 -45.14 -16.67
CA PRO A 27 0.13 -45.11 -17.69
C PRO A 27 -1.25 -44.75 -17.13
N THR A 28 -2.06 -44.17 -18.03
CA THR A 28 -3.54 -44.21 -18.05
C THR A 28 -4.29 -43.73 -16.80
N THR A 29 -4.64 -42.43 -16.81
CA THR A 29 -5.95 -41.97 -16.31
C THR A 29 -6.72 -41.33 -17.46
N LYS A 30 -7.96 -41.79 -17.64
CA LYS A 30 -8.93 -41.47 -18.71
C LYS A 30 -9.05 -39.97 -19.04
N PRO A 31 -9.48 -39.64 -20.28
CA PRO A 31 -9.51 -38.26 -20.76
C PRO A 31 -10.58 -37.46 -20.01
N ARG A 32 -10.19 -36.30 -19.45
CA ARG A 32 -11.15 -35.27 -19.09
C ARG A 32 -11.64 -34.60 -20.36
N ALA A 33 -12.95 -34.66 -20.55
CA ALA A 33 -13.68 -34.05 -21.66
C ALA A 33 -13.42 -32.54 -21.78
N GLY A 34 -13.34 -32.07 -23.02
CA GLY A 34 -13.75 -30.72 -23.39
C GLY A 34 -12.67 -29.66 -23.49
N GLY A 35 -11.55 -29.96 -24.15
CA GLY A 35 -10.73 -28.94 -24.79
C GLY A 35 -10.34 -29.47 -26.16
N GLU A 36 -11.06 -29.06 -27.20
CA GLU A 36 -10.70 -29.39 -28.59
C GLU A 36 -9.24 -28.97 -28.82
N GLU A 37 -8.35 -29.95 -28.96
CA GLU A 37 -7.08 -29.75 -29.65
C GLU A 37 -7.43 -29.49 -31.10
N ILE A 38 -7.46 -28.22 -31.47
CA ILE A 38 -7.52 -27.83 -32.88
C ILE A 38 -6.21 -28.34 -33.51
N PRO A 39 -6.26 -29.28 -34.48
CA PRO A 39 -5.07 -29.72 -35.20
C PRO A 39 -4.44 -28.48 -35.84
N ASN A 40 -3.11 -28.46 -35.98
CA ASN A 40 -2.32 -27.41 -36.63
C ASN A 40 -3.01 -26.91 -37.92
N LYS A 41 -3.91 -25.94 -37.77
CA LYS A 41 -4.54 -25.24 -38.88
C LYS A 41 -3.47 -24.31 -39.43
N PRO A 42 -3.37 -24.16 -40.77
CA PRO A 42 -2.59 -23.07 -41.34
C PRO A 42 -3.01 -21.75 -40.65
N PRO A 43 -2.08 -20.81 -40.43
CA PRO A 43 -2.33 -19.64 -39.60
C PRO A 43 -3.63 -18.99 -40.08
N GLN A 44 -4.69 -19.09 -39.27
CA GLN A 44 -5.92 -18.35 -39.51
C GLN A 44 -5.48 -16.91 -39.76
N ALA A 45 -5.96 -16.31 -40.85
CA ALA A 45 -5.65 -14.93 -41.18
C ALA A 45 -5.79 -14.10 -39.91
N ILE A 46 -4.66 -13.56 -39.43
CA ILE A 46 -4.63 -12.81 -38.18
C ILE A 46 -5.59 -11.64 -38.36
N ASP A 47 -6.66 -11.62 -37.58
CA ASP A 47 -7.65 -10.54 -37.66
C ASP A 47 -7.00 -9.19 -37.34
N GLU A 48 -7.62 -8.12 -37.83
CA GLU A 48 -7.08 -6.78 -37.74
C GLU A 48 -6.96 -6.29 -36.28
N GLU A 49 -7.79 -6.81 -35.37
CA GLU A 49 -7.71 -6.52 -33.93
C GLU A 49 -6.45 -7.15 -33.32
N THR A 50 -6.13 -8.39 -33.68
CA THR A 50 -4.95 -9.11 -33.22
C THR A 50 -3.67 -8.47 -33.75
N LYS A 51 -3.64 -8.00 -35.00
CA LYS A 51 -2.52 -7.21 -35.53
C LYS A 51 -2.31 -5.91 -34.74
N LYS A 52 -3.38 -5.18 -34.43
CA LYS A 52 -3.31 -3.97 -33.59
C LYS A 52 -2.75 -4.27 -32.20
N ILE A 53 -3.18 -5.35 -31.57
CA ILE A 53 -2.65 -5.80 -30.26
C ILE A 53 -1.17 -6.14 -30.38
N LEU A 54 -0.75 -6.88 -31.43
CA LEU A 54 0.65 -7.23 -31.66
C LEU A 54 1.53 -6.00 -31.83
N GLU A 55 1.11 -5.03 -32.64
CA GLU A 55 1.88 -3.79 -32.86
C GLU A 55 1.94 -2.91 -31.61
N GLU A 56 0.84 -2.83 -30.84
CA GLU A 56 0.87 -2.12 -29.55
C GLU A 56 1.84 -2.80 -28.56
N VAL A 57 1.81 -4.13 -28.50
CA VAL A 57 2.74 -4.91 -27.65
C VAL A 57 4.17 -4.70 -28.10
N ARG A 58 4.45 -4.78 -29.40
CA ARG A 58 5.78 -4.55 -29.99
C ARG A 58 6.29 -3.15 -29.65
N SER A 59 5.52 -2.12 -30.00
CA SER A 59 5.87 -0.71 -29.75
C SER A 59 6.18 -0.46 -28.27
N ARG A 60 5.32 -0.97 -27.37
CA ARG A 60 5.49 -0.82 -25.93
C ARG A 60 6.70 -1.55 -25.39
N VAL A 61 6.94 -2.79 -25.84
CA VAL A 61 8.10 -3.56 -25.42
C VAL A 61 9.38 -2.91 -25.90
N MET A 62 9.46 -2.55 -27.17
CA MET A 62 10.66 -2.00 -27.78
C MET A 62 11.05 -0.66 -27.17
N SER A 63 10.07 0.20 -26.87
CA SER A 63 10.33 1.49 -26.20
C SER A 63 10.77 1.35 -24.74
N LYS A 64 10.52 0.21 -24.09
CA LYS A 64 10.79 -0.01 -22.66
C LYS A 64 11.90 -1.01 -22.36
N LEU A 65 12.42 -1.70 -23.36
CA LEU A 65 13.49 -2.70 -23.24
C LEU A 65 14.75 -2.14 -22.55
N GLY A 66 15.15 -0.91 -22.89
CA GLY A 66 16.29 -0.23 -22.26
C GLY A 66 16.05 0.18 -20.80
N GLU A 67 14.79 0.33 -20.37
CA GLU A 67 14.46 0.71 -18.99
C GLU A 67 14.55 -0.46 -18.00
N ILE A 68 14.51 -1.70 -18.48
CA ILE A 68 14.52 -2.90 -17.63
C ILE A 68 15.79 -2.97 -16.77
N ASP A 69 16.95 -2.61 -17.32
CA ASP A 69 18.20 -2.62 -16.55
C ASP A 69 18.16 -1.64 -15.37
N ASN A 70 17.63 -0.44 -15.61
CA ASN A 70 17.45 0.59 -14.58
C ASN A 70 16.42 0.16 -13.51
N VAL A 71 15.44 -0.67 -13.85
CA VAL A 71 14.52 -1.25 -12.85
C VAL A 71 15.26 -2.24 -11.96
N PHE A 72 16.09 -3.13 -12.52
CA PHE A 72 16.88 -4.05 -11.71
C PHE A 72 17.89 -3.33 -10.81
N ASN A 73 18.61 -2.33 -11.33
CA ASN A 73 19.54 -1.51 -10.54
C ASN A 73 18.85 -0.86 -9.35
N ARG A 74 17.68 -0.23 -9.56
CA ARG A 74 16.90 0.36 -8.46
C ARG A 74 16.47 -0.66 -7.40
N VAL A 75 16.07 -1.87 -7.81
CA VAL A 75 15.71 -2.93 -6.85
C VAL A 75 16.94 -3.38 -6.05
N ILE A 76 18.09 -3.55 -6.70
CA ILE A 76 19.36 -3.90 -6.03
C ILE A 76 19.77 -2.81 -5.04
N GLU A 77 19.72 -1.54 -5.45
CA GLU A 77 20.02 -0.39 -4.60
C GLU A 77 19.08 -0.32 -3.39
N ASP A 78 17.77 -0.46 -3.60
CA ASP A 78 16.75 -0.45 -2.55
C ASP A 78 16.97 -1.60 -1.53
N LEU A 79 17.24 -2.81 -2.01
CA LEU A 79 17.57 -3.96 -1.15
C LEU A 79 18.89 -3.76 -0.39
N THR A 80 19.92 -3.21 -1.05
CA THR A 80 21.23 -2.96 -0.44
C THR A 80 21.13 -1.88 0.65
N ARG A 81 20.37 -0.82 0.40
CA ARG A 81 20.08 0.21 1.40
C ARG A 81 19.30 -0.36 2.58
N PHE A 82 18.28 -1.18 2.32
CA PHE A 82 17.53 -1.87 3.36
C PHE A 82 18.44 -2.74 4.23
N LYS A 83 19.30 -3.55 3.59
CA LYS A 83 20.31 -4.38 4.25
C LYS A 83 21.24 -3.56 5.14
N TYR A 84 21.76 -2.43 4.65
CA TYR A 84 22.62 -1.54 5.41
C TYR A 84 21.96 -1.07 6.72
N HIS A 85 20.69 -0.67 6.66
CA HIS A 85 19.96 -0.24 7.85
C HIS A 85 19.60 -1.40 8.80
N LEU A 86 19.36 -2.61 8.30
CA LEU A 86 19.14 -3.78 9.15
C LEU A 86 20.33 -4.07 10.06
N VAL A 87 21.56 -3.87 9.60
CA VAL A 87 22.77 -4.07 10.42
C VAL A 87 22.73 -3.19 11.68
N SER A 88 22.30 -1.94 11.56
CA SER A 88 22.15 -1.04 12.72
C SER A 88 21.08 -1.49 13.72
N LEU A 89 20.11 -2.30 13.29
CA LEU A 89 19.14 -2.89 14.21
C LEU A 89 19.75 -4.02 15.05
N ALA A 90 20.77 -4.73 14.55
CA ALA A 90 21.43 -5.79 15.32
C ALA A 90 22.11 -5.22 16.58
N GLU A 91 22.67 -4.01 16.49
CA GLU A 91 23.24 -3.30 17.63
C GLU A 91 22.16 -2.85 18.62
N LYS A 92 21.03 -2.34 18.11
CA LYS A 92 19.90 -1.87 18.94
C LYS A 92 19.17 -3.01 19.65
N TYR A 93 19.09 -4.18 19.05
CA TYR A 93 18.39 -5.35 19.56
C TYR A 93 19.35 -6.53 19.75
N ALA A 94 20.29 -6.40 20.69
CA ALA A 94 21.33 -7.40 20.94
C ALA A 94 20.77 -8.83 21.13
N GLU A 95 19.65 -8.98 21.82
CA GLU A 95 18.97 -10.28 22.03
C GLU A 95 18.46 -10.93 20.73
N ASN A 96 18.25 -10.14 19.67
CA ASN A 96 17.83 -10.59 18.35
C ASN A 96 18.94 -10.47 17.29
N ALA A 97 20.17 -10.13 17.67
CA ALA A 97 21.25 -9.80 16.73
C ALA A 97 21.51 -10.93 15.72
N ASP A 98 21.53 -12.18 16.18
CA ASP A 98 21.73 -13.36 15.31
C ASP A 98 20.59 -13.53 14.31
N ASN A 99 19.34 -13.35 14.75
CA ASN A 99 18.19 -13.43 13.86
C ASN A 99 18.20 -12.28 12.83
N ILE A 100 18.59 -11.08 13.24
CA ILE A 100 18.72 -9.91 12.36
C ILE A 100 19.83 -10.14 11.33
N LYS A 101 20.96 -10.71 11.75
CA LYS A 101 22.06 -11.09 10.85
C LYS A 101 21.62 -12.13 9.84
N ALA A 102 20.95 -13.21 10.27
CA ALA A 102 20.42 -14.22 9.35
C ALA A 102 19.37 -13.66 8.38
N PHE A 103 18.54 -12.72 8.83
CA PHE A 103 17.59 -12.02 7.96
C PHE A 103 18.32 -11.09 6.97
N THR A 104 19.41 -10.47 7.38
CA THR A 104 20.30 -9.66 6.52
C THR A 104 20.93 -10.53 5.43
N GLU A 105 21.37 -11.74 5.76
CA GLU A 105 21.87 -12.75 4.81
C GLU A 105 20.75 -13.19 3.83
N THR A 106 19.53 -13.39 4.32
CA THR A 106 18.34 -13.67 3.46
C THR A 106 18.12 -12.55 2.44
N VAL A 107 18.26 -11.29 2.85
CA VAL A 107 18.15 -10.12 1.94
C VAL A 107 19.29 -10.13 0.91
N GLU A 108 20.51 -10.47 1.32
CA GLU A 108 21.66 -10.59 0.42
C GLU A 108 21.46 -11.69 -0.65
N GLU A 109 20.91 -12.84 -0.28
CA GLU A 109 20.55 -13.89 -1.25
C GLU A 109 19.56 -13.39 -2.32
N ILE A 110 18.62 -12.52 -1.92
CA ILE A 110 17.66 -11.89 -2.85
C ILE A 110 18.40 -10.90 -3.75
N VAL A 111 19.32 -10.07 -3.23
CA VAL A 111 20.15 -9.16 -4.04
C VAL A 111 20.90 -9.92 -5.13
N GLN A 112 21.60 -11.00 -4.74
CA GLN A 112 22.36 -11.84 -5.67
C GLN A 112 21.45 -12.51 -6.70
N TYR A 113 20.24 -12.90 -6.33
CA TYR A 113 19.28 -13.43 -7.29
C TYR A 113 18.77 -12.37 -8.27
N VAL A 114 18.48 -11.14 -7.81
CA VAL A 114 18.10 -10.04 -8.70
C VAL A 114 19.22 -9.75 -9.70
N ASP A 115 20.48 -9.70 -9.24
CA ASP A 115 21.62 -9.45 -10.13
C ASP A 115 21.81 -10.58 -11.14
N ARG A 116 21.71 -11.85 -10.72
CA ARG A 116 21.70 -12.99 -11.67
C ARG A 116 20.59 -12.87 -12.71
N VAL A 117 19.38 -12.46 -12.31
CA VAL A 117 18.25 -12.25 -13.23
C VAL A 117 18.52 -11.11 -14.20
N LYS A 118 19.13 -10.02 -13.74
CA LYS A 118 19.58 -8.90 -14.56
C LYS A 118 20.62 -9.34 -15.60
N GLN A 119 21.64 -10.10 -15.20
CA GLN A 119 22.65 -10.61 -16.14
C GLN A 119 22.05 -11.57 -17.16
N TRP A 120 21.22 -12.52 -16.72
CA TRP A 120 20.51 -13.42 -17.62
C TRP A 120 19.61 -12.67 -18.61
N TYR A 121 18.97 -11.59 -18.15
CA TYR A 121 18.19 -10.72 -19.01
C TYR A 121 19.06 -10.07 -20.10
N LYS A 122 20.22 -9.50 -19.74
CA LYS A 122 21.16 -8.90 -20.69
C LYS A 122 21.68 -9.90 -21.71
N ASP A 123 22.14 -11.06 -21.24
CA ASP A 123 22.86 -12.02 -22.06
C ASP A 123 21.95 -12.81 -22.99
N LYS A 124 20.75 -13.16 -22.53
CA LYS A 124 19.87 -14.12 -23.23
C LYS A 124 18.54 -13.51 -23.64
N VAL A 125 17.89 -12.76 -22.76
CA VAL A 125 16.50 -12.31 -22.99
C VAL A 125 16.44 -11.08 -23.90
N TYR A 126 17.32 -10.09 -23.71
CA TYR A 126 17.27 -8.83 -24.43
C TYR A 126 17.37 -9.02 -25.95
N SER A 127 18.42 -9.72 -26.40
CA SER A 127 18.64 -10.03 -27.81
C SER A 127 17.53 -10.92 -28.38
N GLU A 128 17.02 -11.87 -27.59
CA GLU A 128 15.90 -12.70 -28.01
C GLU A 128 14.62 -11.88 -28.21
N VAL A 129 14.28 -10.96 -27.31
CA VAL A 129 13.09 -10.11 -27.47
C VAL A 129 13.19 -9.28 -28.75
N ILE A 130 14.36 -8.68 -29.02
CA ILE A 130 14.60 -7.95 -30.28
C ILE A 130 14.39 -8.87 -31.48
N ARG A 131 14.93 -10.10 -31.44
CA ARG A 131 14.77 -11.09 -32.51
C ARG A 131 13.30 -11.47 -32.73
N LEU A 132 12.54 -11.73 -31.66
CA LEU A 132 11.12 -12.08 -31.71
C LEU A 132 10.26 -11.00 -32.37
N PHE A 133 10.60 -9.71 -32.20
CA PHE A 133 9.88 -8.59 -32.81
C PHE A 133 10.44 -8.12 -34.15
N LYS A 134 11.60 -8.64 -34.59
CA LYS A 134 12.15 -8.42 -35.93
C LYS A 134 11.70 -9.50 -36.92
N SER A 135 11.68 -10.77 -36.50
CA SER A 135 11.17 -11.90 -37.29
C SER A 135 9.91 -12.47 -36.63
N PHE A 136 8.73 -12.05 -37.08
CA PHE A 136 7.47 -12.67 -36.66
C PHE A 136 7.24 -14.06 -37.30
N ARG A 137 8.02 -14.43 -38.33
CA ARG A 137 7.81 -15.65 -39.10
C ARG A 137 8.15 -16.93 -38.33
N ASP A 138 9.05 -16.86 -37.34
CA ASP A 138 9.58 -18.02 -36.63
C ASP A 138 9.06 -18.15 -35.18
N VAL A 139 7.96 -17.47 -34.87
CA VAL A 139 7.52 -17.28 -33.48
C VAL A 139 6.21 -18.01 -33.21
N GLU A 140 6.18 -18.83 -32.15
CA GLU A 140 4.93 -19.44 -31.67
C GLU A 140 4.06 -18.34 -31.03
N ILE A 141 3.10 -17.84 -31.80
CA ILE A 141 2.08 -16.88 -31.35
C ILE A 141 0.79 -17.65 -31.05
N ARG A 142 0.39 -17.68 -29.78
CA ARG A 142 -0.91 -18.20 -29.37
C ARG A 142 -1.88 -17.04 -29.17
N ILE A 143 -2.89 -16.98 -30.04
CA ILE A 143 -3.99 -16.03 -29.94
C ILE A 143 -5.07 -16.64 -29.05
N ARG A 144 -5.56 -15.87 -28.08
CA ARG A 144 -6.70 -16.24 -27.22
C ARG A 144 -7.72 -15.11 -27.29
N LYS A 145 -8.99 -15.43 -27.03
CA LYS A 145 -10.14 -14.49 -27.03
C LYS A 145 -9.91 -13.18 -26.22
N LYS A 146 -8.92 -13.13 -25.31
CA LYS A 146 -8.61 -11.97 -24.47
C LYS A 146 -7.15 -11.52 -24.51
N GLY A 147 -6.34 -12.03 -25.43
CA GLY A 147 -4.92 -11.70 -25.44
C GLY A 147 -4.04 -12.56 -26.36
N ILE A 148 -2.75 -12.24 -26.34
CA ILE A 148 -1.74 -12.87 -27.19
C ILE A 148 -0.61 -13.39 -26.30
N THR A 149 -0.07 -14.55 -26.62
CA THR A 149 1.14 -15.07 -25.99
C THR A 149 2.18 -15.34 -27.06
N ILE A 150 3.33 -14.67 -26.94
CA ILE A 150 4.49 -14.83 -27.80
C ILE A 150 5.52 -15.65 -27.01
N ARG A 151 5.96 -16.78 -27.55
CA ARG A 151 6.90 -17.68 -26.87
C ARG A 151 8.26 -17.67 -27.55
N GLY A 152 9.26 -17.23 -26.80
CA GLY A 152 10.67 -17.48 -27.08
C GLY A 152 11.22 -18.64 -26.25
N ARG A 153 12.49 -18.93 -26.48
CA ARG A 153 13.29 -19.92 -25.75
C ARG A 153 13.53 -19.49 -24.30
N TYR A 154 13.91 -18.23 -24.08
CA TYR A 154 14.26 -17.65 -22.78
C TYR A 154 13.19 -16.69 -22.25
N VAL A 155 12.15 -16.38 -23.02
CA VAL A 155 11.08 -15.48 -22.60
C VAL A 155 9.69 -15.94 -23.05
N THR A 156 8.67 -15.58 -22.29
CA THR A 156 7.28 -15.59 -22.77
C THR A 156 6.66 -14.23 -22.51
N ILE A 157 6.14 -13.64 -23.58
CA ILE A 157 5.49 -12.33 -23.56
C ILE A 157 4.00 -12.57 -23.65
N SER A 158 3.28 -12.30 -22.57
CA SER A 158 1.83 -12.45 -22.48
C SER A 158 1.19 -11.07 -22.47
N ALA A 159 0.37 -10.77 -23.46
CA ALA A 159 -0.44 -9.56 -23.53
C ALA A 159 -1.91 -9.90 -23.32
N SER A 160 -2.62 -9.14 -22.48
CA SER A 160 -4.06 -9.32 -22.27
C SER A 160 -4.79 -7.99 -22.16
N LYS A 161 -6.00 -7.90 -22.72
CA LYS A 161 -6.86 -6.70 -22.65
C LYS A 161 -7.47 -6.60 -21.24
N ALA A 162 -7.24 -5.49 -20.55
CA ALA A 162 -7.83 -5.21 -19.23
C ALA A 162 -9.32 -4.88 -19.42
N GLY A 163 -10.19 -5.78 -18.97
CA GLY A 163 -11.59 -5.85 -19.40
C GLY A 163 -12.56 -4.75 -18.93
N ARG A 164 -12.13 -3.53 -18.59
CA ARG A 164 -13.06 -2.47 -18.11
C ARG A 164 -12.76 -1.01 -18.49
N THR A 165 -11.67 -0.73 -19.20
CA THR A 165 -11.38 0.64 -19.67
C THR A 165 -10.81 0.56 -21.08
N ASP A 166 -11.30 1.41 -21.97
CA ASP A 166 -10.82 1.51 -23.35
C ASP A 166 -9.28 1.58 -23.38
N GLY A 167 -8.67 0.64 -24.11
CA GLY A 167 -7.22 0.67 -24.44
C GLY A 167 -6.23 0.12 -23.42
N GLY A 168 -6.64 -0.55 -22.35
CA GLY A 168 -5.70 -1.07 -21.35
C GLY A 168 -5.07 -2.43 -21.70
N ILE A 169 -4.04 -2.52 -22.55
CA ILE A 169 -3.27 -3.77 -22.68
C ILE A 169 -2.34 -3.94 -21.47
N THR A 170 -2.27 -5.12 -20.86
CA THR A 170 -1.25 -5.49 -19.86
C THR A 170 -0.26 -6.44 -20.52
N VAL A 171 1.04 -6.14 -20.47
CA VAL A 171 2.10 -7.01 -21.03
C VAL A 171 2.96 -7.57 -19.89
N LYS A 172 3.13 -8.89 -19.88
CA LYS A 172 3.90 -9.63 -18.88
C LYS A 172 5.02 -10.40 -19.54
N PHE A 173 6.20 -10.34 -18.94
CA PHE A 173 7.44 -10.98 -19.34
C PHE A 173 7.77 -12.07 -18.33
N ILE A 174 7.64 -13.31 -18.77
CA ILE A 174 8.04 -14.46 -17.98
C ILE A 174 9.42 -14.88 -18.48
N ILE A 175 10.47 -14.55 -17.72
CA ILE A 175 11.83 -15.00 -17.98
C ILE A 175 11.91 -16.51 -17.70
N LYS A 176 12.48 -17.27 -18.63
CA LYS A 176 12.70 -18.72 -18.55
C LYS A 176 14.19 -19.01 -18.31
N GLY A 177 14.48 -20.20 -17.78
CA GLY A 177 15.85 -20.69 -17.60
C GLY A 177 16.51 -20.29 -16.28
N ILE A 178 16.09 -19.19 -15.65
CA ILE A 178 16.68 -18.73 -14.37
C ILE A 178 16.04 -19.33 -13.10
N GLY A 179 14.84 -19.91 -13.23
CA GLY A 179 14.15 -20.54 -12.11
C GLY A 179 13.77 -19.58 -10.98
N SER A 180 13.70 -20.13 -9.77
CA SER A 180 13.39 -19.44 -8.51
C SER A 180 14.45 -19.81 -7.47
N ILE A 181 14.66 -18.95 -6.48
CA ILE A 181 15.50 -19.28 -5.31
C ILE A 181 14.62 -19.68 -4.12
N ASN A 182 15.21 -20.37 -3.15
CA ASN A 182 14.62 -20.55 -1.84
C ASN A 182 15.47 -19.79 -0.83
N VAL A 183 14.86 -18.87 -0.10
CA VAL A 183 15.50 -18.12 0.98
C VAL A 183 14.96 -18.60 2.32
N ASN A 184 15.76 -18.51 3.38
CA ASN A 184 15.36 -18.96 4.71
C ASN A 184 15.33 -17.79 5.71
N ALA A 185 14.17 -17.19 5.91
CA ALA A 185 14.01 -16.05 6.83
C ALA A 185 13.82 -16.53 8.28
N LEU A 186 14.66 -16.10 9.22
CA LEU A 186 14.44 -16.36 10.65
C LEU A 186 13.34 -15.45 11.24
N PRO A 187 12.63 -15.89 12.30
CA PRO A 187 11.61 -15.07 12.94
C PRO A 187 12.25 -13.85 13.64
N LEU A 188 11.84 -12.65 13.22
CA LEU A 188 12.26 -11.38 13.84
C LEU A 188 11.19 -10.75 14.74
N ILE A 189 9.94 -11.15 14.55
CA ILE A 189 8.80 -10.57 15.25
C ILE A 189 8.11 -11.64 16.10
N PRO A 190 7.55 -11.28 17.27
CA PRO A 190 6.80 -12.20 18.12
C PRO A 190 5.68 -12.92 17.38
N GLU A 191 5.41 -14.16 17.77
CA GLU A 191 4.42 -15.02 17.11
C GLU A 191 3.00 -14.43 17.04
N PRO A 192 2.41 -13.84 18.10
CA PRO A 192 1.06 -13.27 18.02
C PRO A 192 0.93 -12.15 16.97
N ILE A 193 1.99 -11.34 16.85
CA ILE A 193 2.07 -10.24 15.88
C ILE A 193 2.23 -10.80 14.47
N ARG A 194 3.13 -11.78 14.32
CA ARG A 194 3.34 -12.51 13.07
C ARG A 194 2.04 -13.11 12.55
N MET A 195 1.30 -13.82 13.40
CA MET A 195 0.02 -14.43 13.05
C MET A 195 -1.02 -13.40 12.59
N SER A 196 -1.11 -12.27 13.29
CA SER A 196 -2.02 -11.19 12.93
C SER A 196 -1.68 -10.60 11.55
N ILE A 197 -0.39 -10.47 11.22
CA ILE A 197 0.09 -10.03 9.90
C ILE A 197 -0.19 -11.10 8.83
N GLN A 198 0.08 -12.37 9.11
CA GLN A 198 -0.21 -13.48 8.19
C GLN A 198 -1.69 -13.46 7.78
N VAL A 199 -2.60 -13.33 8.75
CA VAL A 199 -4.05 -13.26 8.49
C VAL A 199 -4.39 -12.03 7.64
N GLY A 200 -3.87 -10.85 7.97
CA GLY A 200 -4.14 -9.63 7.19
C GLY A 200 -3.66 -9.71 5.74
N LEU A 201 -2.44 -10.23 5.51
CA LEU A 201 -1.90 -10.44 4.16
C LEU A 201 -2.68 -11.50 3.39
N MET A 202 -2.99 -12.64 4.02
CA MET A 202 -3.76 -13.72 3.39
C MET A 202 -5.20 -13.32 3.06
N ASN A 203 -5.73 -12.28 3.70
CA ASN A 203 -7.05 -11.75 3.41
C ASN A 203 -7.08 -10.68 2.30
N THR A 204 -5.91 -10.26 1.81
CA THR A 204 -5.74 -9.26 0.76
C THR A 204 -4.97 -9.83 -0.44
N ASP A 205 -3.65 -9.66 -0.47
CA ASP A 205 -2.77 -10.05 -1.58
C ASP A 205 -2.40 -11.55 -1.59
N GLY A 206 -2.59 -12.22 -0.45
CA GLY A 206 -2.25 -13.63 -0.27
C GLY A 206 -3.30 -14.58 -0.83
N TYR A 207 -2.84 -15.72 -1.35
CA TYR A 207 -3.68 -16.82 -1.82
C TYR A 207 -3.07 -18.16 -1.46
N ILE A 208 -3.90 -19.22 -1.50
CA ILE A 208 -3.44 -20.58 -1.30
C ILE A 208 -3.20 -21.24 -2.66
N ASP A 209 -1.98 -21.74 -2.87
CA ASP A 209 -1.70 -22.61 -4.00
C ASP A 209 -2.42 -23.95 -3.82
N LYS A 210 -3.41 -24.19 -4.67
CA LYS A 210 -4.24 -25.40 -4.68
C LYS A 210 -3.44 -26.69 -4.82
N ARG A 211 -2.23 -26.64 -5.40
CA ARG A 211 -1.41 -27.84 -5.65
C ARG A 211 -0.64 -28.33 -4.44
N GLY A 212 -0.39 -27.46 -3.46
CA GLY A 212 0.42 -27.81 -2.29
C GLY A 212 -0.14 -27.31 -0.96
N ASN A 213 -1.32 -26.67 -0.97
CA ASN A 213 -1.93 -26.02 0.18
C ASN A 213 -0.95 -25.06 0.92
N ARG A 214 -0.18 -24.31 0.12
CA ARG A 214 0.87 -23.40 0.62
C ARG A 214 0.44 -21.95 0.45
N PRO A 215 0.70 -21.07 1.44
CA PRO A 215 0.54 -19.63 1.28
C PRO A 215 1.44 -19.09 0.18
N CYS A 216 0.86 -18.26 -0.67
CA CYS A 216 1.53 -17.57 -1.76
C CYS A 216 1.11 -16.10 -1.83
N MET A 217 1.99 -15.27 -2.38
CA MET A 217 1.67 -13.88 -2.73
C MET A 217 2.22 -13.56 -4.12
N LYS A 218 1.52 -12.68 -4.84
CA LYS A 218 2.07 -12.00 -6.01
C LYS A 218 2.03 -10.51 -5.77
N THR A 219 3.17 -9.84 -5.90
CA THR A 219 3.27 -8.40 -5.65
C THR A 219 4.25 -7.74 -6.62
N SER A 220 4.09 -6.45 -6.89
CA SER A 220 5.12 -5.63 -7.54
C SER A 220 5.85 -4.70 -6.56
N HIS A 221 5.65 -4.92 -5.26
CA HIS A 221 6.18 -4.07 -4.21
C HIS A 221 7.25 -4.80 -3.40
N LEU A 222 8.46 -4.23 -3.35
CA LEU A 222 9.60 -4.78 -2.65
C LEU A 222 9.36 -4.85 -1.15
N TRP A 223 8.78 -3.81 -0.57
CA TRP A 223 8.47 -3.80 0.86
C TRP A 223 7.45 -4.88 1.24
N GLN A 224 6.55 -5.30 0.34
CA GLN A 224 5.62 -6.42 0.59
C GLN A 224 6.35 -7.77 0.56
N VAL A 225 7.44 -7.90 -0.21
CA VAL A 225 8.32 -9.07 -0.17
C VAL A 225 8.97 -9.20 1.20
N ILE A 226 9.54 -8.12 1.72
CA ILE A 226 10.15 -8.12 3.05
C ILE A 226 9.11 -8.41 4.14
N LEU A 227 7.95 -7.74 4.08
CA LEU A 227 6.86 -7.99 5.04
C LEU A 227 6.37 -9.43 5.02
N TRP A 228 6.33 -10.08 3.84
CA TRP A 228 6.01 -11.49 3.72
C TRP A 228 7.04 -12.38 4.40
N LEU A 229 8.34 -12.10 4.24
CA LEU A 229 9.40 -12.88 4.87
C LEU A 229 9.37 -12.76 6.41
N LEU A 230 9.00 -11.59 6.93
CA LEU A 230 8.76 -11.38 8.37
C LEU A 230 7.52 -12.15 8.86
N ALA A 231 6.47 -12.17 8.05
CA ALA A 231 5.22 -12.84 8.40
C ALA A 231 5.32 -14.36 8.29
N PHE A 232 6.10 -14.90 7.36
CA PHE A 232 6.23 -16.34 7.09
C PHE A 232 7.69 -16.81 7.19
N PRO A 233 8.30 -16.75 8.39
CA PRO A 233 9.68 -17.18 8.61
C PRO A 233 9.86 -18.67 8.34
N GLY A 234 11.00 -19.02 7.75
CA GLY A 234 11.35 -20.32 7.19
C GLY A 234 11.65 -20.20 5.70
N LYS A 235 11.58 -21.33 5.02
CA LYS A 235 11.88 -21.47 3.60
C LYS A 235 10.77 -20.87 2.74
N THR A 236 11.10 -19.80 2.02
CA THR A 236 10.23 -19.14 1.04
C THR A 236 10.85 -19.22 -0.34
N THR A 237 10.11 -19.73 -1.31
CA THR A 237 10.48 -19.64 -2.72
C THR A 237 10.20 -18.23 -3.23
N VAL A 238 11.20 -17.60 -3.84
CA VAL A 238 11.12 -16.28 -4.47
C VAL A 238 11.35 -16.41 -5.96
N ARG A 239 10.44 -15.86 -6.77
CA ARG A 239 10.55 -15.82 -8.23
C ARG A 239 10.29 -14.43 -8.76
N ILE A 240 11.11 -14.00 -9.71
CA ILE A 240 10.96 -12.73 -10.42
C ILE A 240 10.26 -12.93 -11.78
N GLU A 241 9.30 -12.06 -12.06
CA GLU A 241 8.67 -11.81 -13.36
C GLU A 241 8.82 -10.32 -13.69
N LEU A 242 8.73 -9.94 -14.97
CA LEU A 242 8.76 -8.54 -15.39
C LEU A 242 7.37 -8.12 -15.91
N HIS A 243 6.87 -6.97 -15.48
CA HIS A 243 5.64 -6.37 -15.99
C HIS A 243 5.99 -5.12 -16.80
N VAL A 244 5.61 -5.11 -18.08
CA VAL A 244 5.88 -4.00 -19.01
C VAL A 244 4.57 -3.30 -19.31
N ASN A 245 4.21 -2.32 -18.46
CA ASN A 245 2.99 -1.56 -18.60
C ASN A 245 3.23 -0.29 -19.44
N LYS A 246 2.17 0.36 -19.90
CA LYS A 246 2.25 1.57 -20.75
C LYS A 246 3.13 2.67 -20.13
N LYS A 247 3.01 2.85 -18.81
CA LYS A 247 3.67 3.94 -18.08
C LYS A 247 5.05 3.57 -17.54
N GLU A 248 5.28 2.29 -17.25
CA GLU A 248 6.43 1.86 -16.46
C GLU A 248 6.69 0.35 -16.59
N VAL A 249 7.94 -0.02 -16.34
CA VAL A 249 8.39 -1.41 -16.14
C VAL A 249 8.52 -1.67 -14.64
N LYS A 250 8.05 -2.84 -14.18
CA LYS A 250 8.19 -3.28 -12.79
C LYS A 250 8.68 -4.71 -12.68
N VAL A 251 9.45 -4.99 -11.63
CA VAL A 251 9.66 -6.35 -11.14
C VAL A 251 8.40 -6.79 -10.39
N ALA A 252 7.89 -7.95 -10.76
CA ALA A 252 6.84 -8.65 -10.04
C ALA A 252 7.45 -9.87 -9.35
N TRP A 253 7.04 -10.08 -8.12
CA TRP A 253 7.51 -11.13 -7.24
C TRP A 253 6.41 -12.16 -7.06
N THR A 254 6.76 -13.43 -7.18
CA THR A 254 5.92 -14.54 -6.70
C THR A 254 6.62 -15.16 -5.50
N LEU A 255 5.92 -15.17 -4.37
CA LEU A 255 6.41 -15.70 -3.11
C LEU A 255 5.57 -16.94 -2.77
N ARG A 256 6.23 -17.99 -2.28
CA ARG A 256 5.57 -19.22 -1.81
C ARG A 256 6.25 -19.72 -0.56
N SER A 257 5.53 -19.77 0.55
CA SER A 257 6.08 -20.27 1.81
C SER A 257 5.96 -21.79 1.89
N LEU A 258 7.09 -22.49 2.09
CA LEU A 258 7.15 -23.95 2.04
C LEU A 258 6.96 -24.60 3.41
N ASN A 259 7.27 -23.91 4.50
CA ASN A 259 7.09 -24.44 5.87
C ASN A 259 5.65 -24.36 6.37
N TYR A 260 4.81 -23.51 5.78
CA TYR A 260 3.44 -23.29 6.25
C TYR A 260 2.47 -24.08 5.41
N ALA A 261 1.61 -24.88 6.05
CA ALA A 261 0.43 -25.45 5.42
C ALA A 261 -0.76 -24.68 5.95
N PHE A 262 -1.58 -24.11 5.07
CA PHE A 262 -2.74 -23.36 5.53
C PHE A 262 -3.84 -24.34 5.94
N LYS A 263 -3.96 -24.59 7.24
CA LYS A 263 -5.17 -25.19 7.82
C LYS A 263 -6.06 -24.03 8.24
N MET A 264 -7.13 -23.74 7.48
CA MET A 264 -8.25 -22.93 7.98
C MET A 264 -8.95 -23.72 9.07
N LYS A 265 -8.35 -23.86 10.24
CA LYS A 265 -9.15 -23.91 11.46
C LYS A 265 -9.19 -22.47 11.96
N PRO A 266 -10.37 -21.88 12.20
CA PRO A 266 -10.43 -20.62 12.90
C PRO A 266 -9.66 -20.82 14.20
N GLN A 267 -8.50 -20.18 14.32
CA GLN A 267 -7.91 -20.06 15.64
C GLN A 267 -8.86 -19.18 16.46
N PRO A 268 -9.01 -19.44 17.77
CA PRO A 268 -9.81 -18.60 18.63
C PRO A 268 -9.45 -17.13 18.38
N GLN A 269 -10.44 -16.26 18.20
CA GLN A 269 -10.22 -14.83 17.99
C GLN A 269 -9.33 -14.23 19.09
N ASP A 270 -9.30 -14.86 20.28
CA ASP A 270 -8.50 -14.48 21.44
C ASP A 270 -6.99 -14.48 21.20
N THR A 271 -6.48 -15.15 20.15
CA THR A 271 -5.04 -15.15 19.83
C THR A 271 -4.64 -14.13 18.75
N LEU A 272 -5.60 -13.50 18.07
CA LEU A 272 -5.33 -12.54 17.01
C LEU A 272 -5.54 -11.12 17.49
N ASP A 273 -4.66 -10.23 17.04
CA ASP A 273 -4.79 -8.81 17.29
C ASP A 273 -5.55 -8.14 16.14
N PRO A 274 -6.79 -7.64 16.37
CA PRO A 274 -7.59 -7.05 15.31
C PRO A 274 -6.94 -5.83 14.66
N LEU A 275 -6.25 -4.99 15.43
CA LEU A 275 -5.62 -3.77 14.92
C LEU A 275 -4.43 -4.11 14.03
N LEU A 276 -3.61 -5.08 14.41
CA LEU A 276 -2.49 -5.56 13.60
C LEU A 276 -2.97 -6.28 12.33
N THR A 277 -4.06 -7.05 12.41
CA THR A 277 -4.65 -7.69 11.22
C THR A 277 -5.19 -6.65 10.23
N ILE A 278 -5.90 -5.62 10.73
CA ILE A 278 -6.36 -4.51 9.89
C ILE A 278 -5.16 -3.76 9.30
N PHE A 279 -4.12 -3.51 10.08
CA PHE A 279 -2.91 -2.86 9.62
C PHE A 279 -2.25 -3.62 8.46
N ALA A 280 -2.05 -4.93 8.59
CA ALA A 280 -1.48 -5.76 7.55
C ALA A 280 -2.35 -5.79 6.27
N ALA A 281 -3.67 -5.74 6.39
CA ALA A 281 -4.54 -5.63 5.23
C ALA A 281 -4.58 -4.23 4.61
N ILE A 282 -4.43 -3.17 5.40
CA ILE A 282 -4.22 -1.82 4.87
C ILE A 282 -2.95 -1.82 4.01
N LEU A 283 -1.88 -2.45 4.53
CA LEU A 283 -0.64 -2.63 3.80
C LEU A 283 -0.81 -3.49 2.54
N GLY A 284 -1.60 -4.57 2.57
CA GLY A 284 -1.91 -5.39 1.39
C GLY A 284 -2.64 -4.64 0.26
N ASP A 285 -3.93 -4.88 0.10
CA ASP A 285 -4.77 -4.25 -0.93
C ASP A 285 -5.41 -2.92 -0.48
N GLY A 286 -5.22 -2.54 0.78
CA GLY A 286 -5.77 -1.29 1.30
C GLY A 286 -5.11 -0.03 0.72
N THR A 287 -5.70 1.12 1.01
CA THR A 287 -5.20 2.42 0.54
C THR A 287 -5.33 3.49 1.61
N ILE A 288 -4.24 4.23 1.82
CA ILE A 288 -4.20 5.43 2.65
C ILE A 288 -4.28 6.64 1.71
N THR A 289 -5.42 7.32 1.69
CA THR A 289 -5.61 8.53 0.87
C THR A 289 -5.64 9.75 1.79
N LYS A 290 -4.82 10.78 1.48
CA LYS A 290 -4.72 12.13 2.10
C LYS A 290 -5.55 12.30 3.38
N PRO A 291 -4.95 12.69 4.53
CA PRO A 291 -5.04 12.13 5.91
C PRO A 291 -6.43 11.84 6.52
N ARG A 292 -7.47 11.65 5.71
CA ARG A 292 -8.87 11.60 6.12
C ARG A 292 -9.56 10.31 5.72
N LYS A 293 -8.94 9.42 4.93
CA LYS A 293 -9.59 8.17 4.50
C LYS A 293 -8.62 6.99 4.48
N LEU A 294 -8.94 5.97 5.27
CA LEU A 294 -8.42 4.61 5.07
C LEU A 294 -9.45 3.82 4.28
N ARG A 295 -8.96 3.00 3.35
CA ARG A 295 -9.74 1.99 2.65
C ARG A 295 -9.10 0.63 2.85
N VAL A 296 -9.91 -0.37 3.15
CA VAL A 296 -9.54 -1.78 3.00
C VAL A 296 -10.41 -2.38 1.91
N SER A 297 -9.79 -3.14 1.01
CA SER A 297 -10.46 -3.86 -0.07
C SER A 297 -10.27 -5.36 0.17
N PHE A 298 -11.34 -6.13 0.15
CA PHE A 298 -11.29 -7.58 0.39
C PHE A 298 -12.32 -8.35 -0.45
N ALA A 299 -12.08 -9.65 -0.64
CA ALA A 299 -13.04 -10.52 -1.32
C ALA A 299 -14.33 -10.66 -0.49
N THR A 300 -15.49 -10.47 -1.10
CA THR A 300 -16.82 -10.65 -0.48
C THR A 300 -17.00 -12.02 0.19
N SER A 301 -16.37 -13.07 -0.33
CA SER A 301 -16.35 -14.40 0.29
C SER A 301 -15.68 -14.45 1.67
N LYS A 302 -14.99 -13.39 2.07
CA LYS A 302 -14.33 -13.24 3.38
C LYS A 302 -15.08 -12.25 4.29
N GLU A 303 -16.29 -11.83 3.93
CA GLU A 303 -17.03 -10.77 4.63
C GLU A 303 -17.30 -11.09 6.11
N THR A 304 -17.59 -12.35 6.46
CA THR A 304 -17.82 -12.75 7.85
C THR A 304 -16.61 -12.45 8.74
N LEU A 305 -15.41 -12.83 8.29
CA LEU A 305 -14.15 -12.55 8.99
C LEU A 305 -13.87 -11.04 9.11
N TRP A 306 -14.24 -10.26 8.08
CA TRP A 306 -14.03 -8.81 8.09
C TRP A 306 -15.09 -8.04 8.88
N LYS A 307 -16.31 -8.58 9.02
CA LYS A 307 -17.43 -7.91 9.69
C LYS A 307 -17.10 -7.67 11.17
N GLU A 308 -16.50 -8.65 11.81
CA GLU A 308 -16.07 -8.61 13.21
C GLU A 308 -14.88 -7.66 13.39
N LEU A 309 -13.86 -7.76 12.52
CA LEU A 309 -12.67 -6.90 12.57
C LEU A 309 -12.98 -5.41 12.29
N LEU A 310 -13.99 -5.12 11.47
CA LEU A 310 -14.32 -3.77 11.02
C LEU A 310 -15.58 -3.20 11.69
N GLU A 311 -16.03 -3.80 12.79
CA GLU A 311 -17.14 -3.29 13.57
C GLU A 311 -16.83 -1.84 14.02
N GLY A 312 -17.75 -0.91 13.71
CA GLY A 312 -17.56 0.54 13.93
C GLY A 312 -17.00 1.35 12.74
N TRP A 313 -16.64 0.74 11.60
CA TRP A 313 -16.25 1.49 10.39
C TRP A 313 -17.49 2.00 9.61
N HIS A 314 -17.60 3.32 9.43
CA HIS A 314 -18.88 3.99 9.10
C HIS A 314 -19.34 3.98 7.64
N LYS A 315 -18.54 3.51 6.65
CA LYS A 315 -18.96 3.54 5.23
C LYS A 315 -18.53 2.28 4.47
N ARG A 316 -19.51 1.57 3.91
CA ARG A 316 -19.33 0.39 3.05
C ARG A 316 -19.74 0.72 1.62
N SER A 317 -18.96 0.26 0.64
CA SER A 317 -19.41 0.19 -0.74
C SER A 317 -18.99 -1.14 -1.36
N ILE A 318 -19.93 -1.88 -1.92
CA ILE A 318 -19.64 -3.12 -2.64
C ILE A 318 -19.35 -2.74 -4.09
N ARG A 319 -18.11 -2.91 -4.54
CA ARG A 319 -17.71 -2.62 -5.93
C ARG A 319 -17.52 -3.93 -6.67
N LYS A 320 -18.56 -4.31 -7.40
CA LYS A 320 -18.70 -5.60 -8.12
C LYS A 320 -18.90 -6.74 -7.12
N LEU A 321 -19.80 -7.68 -7.42
CA LEU A 321 -20.27 -8.78 -6.55
C LEU A 321 -19.18 -9.65 -5.89
N THR A 322 -17.89 -9.41 -6.16
CA THR A 322 -16.75 -10.16 -5.64
C THR A 322 -15.86 -9.39 -4.68
N VAL A 323 -15.91 -8.05 -4.62
CA VAL A 323 -15.02 -7.22 -3.78
C VAL A 323 -15.80 -6.19 -2.95
N ALA A 324 -15.50 -6.12 -1.66
CA ALA A 324 -16.04 -5.12 -0.73
C ALA A 324 -14.96 -4.10 -0.37
N ASP A 325 -15.35 -2.82 -0.38
CA ASP A 325 -14.52 -1.70 0.09
C ASP A 325 -15.13 -1.13 1.39
N VAL A 326 -14.31 -1.04 2.44
CA VAL A 326 -14.69 -0.42 3.72
C VAL A 326 -13.83 0.80 3.98
N TYR A 327 -14.48 1.89 4.40
CA TYR A 327 -13.86 3.19 4.61
C TYR A 327 -14.09 3.71 6.03
N THR A 328 -13.07 4.37 6.58
CA THR A 328 -13.21 5.22 7.76
C THR A 328 -12.71 6.63 7.48
N SER A 329 -13.44 7.62 7.98
CA SER A 329 -13.00 9.02 8.00
C SER A 329 -12.05 9.35 9.16
N TYR A 330 -11.94 8.46 10.15
CA TYR A 330 -11.07 8.56 11.32
C TYR A 330 -9.69 7.95 11.04
N ALA A 331 -9.16 8.22 9.84
CA ALA A 331 -7.97 7.56 9.33
C ALA A 331 -6.78 7.71 10.27
N VAL A 332 -6.56 8.89 10.81
CA VAL A 332 -5.38 9.15 11.65
C VAL A 332 -5.57 8.68 13.08
N GLU A 333 -6.77 8.74 13.65
CA GLU A 333 -7.02 8.11 14.95
C GLU A 333 -6.73 6.61 14.87
N VAL A 334 -7.18 5.95 13.80
CA VAL A 334 -6.89 4.53 13.56
C VAL A 334 -5.39 4.31 13.35
N LEU A 335 -4.71 5.10 12.52
CA LEU A 335 -3.27 4.98 12.30
C LEU A 335 -2.46 5.19 13.59
N LYS A 336 -2.84 6.16 14.43
CA LYS A 336 -2.19 6.41 15.72
C LYS A 336 -2.40 5.28 16.71
N ARG A 337 -3.62 4.70 16.76
CA ARG A 337 -3.89 3.51 17.57
C ARG A 337 -3.04 2.33 17.11
N ILE A 338 -3.01 2.07 15.79
CA ILE A 338 -2.16 1.03 15.22
C ILE A 338 -0.69 1.27 15.58
N TYR A 339 -0.18 2.48 15.37
CA TYR A 339 1.22 2.79 15.68
C TYR A 339 1.55 2.55 17.16
N HIS A 340 0.72 3.07 18.06
CA HIS A 340 0.90 2.88 19.51
C HIS A 340 0.86 1.40 19.90
N ASP A 341 -0.09 0.65 19.32
CA ASP A 341 -0.24 -0.77 19.59
C ASP A 341 0.97 -1.59 19.07
N VAL A 342 1.46 -1.29 17.87
CA VAL A 342 2.67 -1.91 17.32
C VAL A 342 3.90 -1.51 18.16
N ALA A 343 4.01 -0.26 18.62
CA ALA A 343 5.13 0.20 19.44
C ALA A 343 5.25 -0.59 20.75
N ILE A 344 4.11 -0.83 21.41
CA ILE A 344 4.05 -1.60 22.65
C ILE A 344 4.41 -3.06 22.38
N LYS A 345 3.86 -3.65 21.32
CA LYS A 345 3.94 -5.10 21.09
C LYS A 345 5.23 -5.53 20.40
N SER A 346 5.78 -4.70 19.51
CA SER A 346 7.00 -4.99 18.75
C SER A 346 7.62 -3.73 18.15
N GLN A 347 8.45 -3.06 18.94
CA GLN A 347 9.24 -1.91 18.48
C GLN A 347 10.16 -2.27 17.29
N ILE A 348 10.71 -3.49 17.24
CA ILE A 348 11.52 -3.96 16.10
C ILE A 348 10.74 -3.93 14.78
N LEU A 349 9.44 -4.24 14.79
CA LEU A 349 8.59 -4.15 13.60
C LEU A 349 8.41 -2.69 13.15
N LEU A 350 8.21 -1.75 14.09
CA LEU A 350 8.13 -0.32 13.73
C LEU A 350 9.44 0.20 13.14
N ASP A 351 10.58 -0.22 13.69
CA ASP A 351 11.87 0.19 13.16
C ASP A 351 12.09 -0.38 11.76
N ILE A 352 11.76 -1.65 11.52
CA ILE A 352 11.80 -2.25 10.18
C ILE A 352 10.85 -1.53 9.22
N LEU A 353 9.64 -1.18 9.64
CA LEU A 353 8.70 -0.41 8.83
C LEU A 353 9.24 0.99 8.49
N SER A 354 9.95 1.62 9.43
CA SER A 354 10.58 2.92 9.22
C SER A 354 11.68 2.83 8.15
N ILE A 355 12.48 1.77 8.17
CA ILE A 355 13.48 1.50 7.12
C ILE A 355 12.77 1.21 5.79
N LEU A 356 11.71 0.39 5.79
CA LEU A 356 10.95 0.10 4.58
C LEU A 356 10.33 1.36 3.95
N ALA A 357 9.97 2.37 4.73
CA ALA A 357 9.46 3.65 4.23
C ALA A 357 10.47 4.40 3.34
N MET A 358 11.77 4.08 3.43
CA MET A 358 12.84 4.65 2.63
C MET A 358 12.94 4.06 1.21
N LEU A 359 12.27 2.92 0.95
CA LEU A 359 12.27 2.28 -0.37
C LEU A 359 11.44 3.08 -1.38
N ASN A 360 11.85 3.11 -2.64
CA ASN A 360 11.20 3.97 -3.65
C ASN A 360 9.69 3.69 -3.79
N ASP A 361 9.28 2.43 -3.70
CA ASP A 361 7.90 1.98 -3.90
C ASP A 361 7.04 1.91 -2.60
N ALA A 362 7.59 2.34 -1.46
CA ALA A 362 6.95 2.27 -0.15
C ALA A 362 6.08 3.49 0.21
N GLU A 363 5.47 4.13 -0.79
CA GLU A 363 4.60 5.30 -0.61
C GLU A 363 3.47 5.06 0.39
N LYS A 364 2.96 3.83 0.45
CA LYS A 364 1.92 3.44 1.40
C LYS A 364 2.41 3.50 2.86
N ILE A 365 3.64 3.05 3.11
CA ILE A 365 4.27 3.07 4.43
C ILE A 365 4.64 4.52 4.81
N ARG A 366 5.17 5.31 3.88
CA ARG A 366 5.41 6.75 4.11
C ARG A 366 4.12 7.46 4.54
N ARG A 367 3.01 7.20 3.87
CA ARG A 367 1.70 7.77 4.24
C ARG A 367 1.20 7.31 5.61
N PHE A 368 1.53 6.09 6.02
CA PHE A 368 1.26 5.63 7.38
C PHE A 368 1.96 6.54 8.39
N PHE A 369 3.27 6.75 8.26
CA PHE A 369 4.05 7.61 9.16
C PHE A 369 3.64 9.09 9.09
N MET A 370 3.44 9.65 7.89
CA MET A 370 2.92 11.01 7.73
C MET A 370 1.55 11.21 8.40
N GLY A 371 0.72 10.16 8.44
CA GLY A 371 -0.55 10.18 9.15
C GLY A 371 -0.38 10.39 10.66
N LEU A 372 0.72 9.93 11.25
CA LEU A 372 1.03 10.09 12.69
C LEU A 372 1.41 11.53 13.02
N GLU A 373 2.25 12.12 12.17
CA GLU A 373 2.67 13.54 12.25
C GLU A 373 1.52 14.50 11.96
N THR A 374 0.49 14.01 11.27
CA THR A 374 -0.73 14.79 11.05
C THR A 374 -1.41 15.03 12.39
N ARG A 375 -1.08 16.16 13.01
CA ARG A 375 -1.89 16.75 14.07
C ARG A 375 -3.23 17.07 13.42
N PHE A 376 -4.27 16.34 13.80
CA PHE A 376 -5.64 16.82 13.62
C PHE A 376 -5.69 18.10 14.43
N LYS A 377 -5.49 19.22 13.74
CA LYS A 377 -5.86 20.52 14.29
C LYS A 377 -7.35 20.36 14.57
N LYS A 378 -7.74 20.07 15.83
CA LYS A 378 -9.01 20.54 16.40
C LYS A 378 -9.18 21.93 15.78
N PRO A 379 -10.32 22.29 15.14
CA PRO A 379 -10.40 23.53 14.38
C PRO A 379 -9.81 24.65 15.24
N LYS A 380 -8.59 25.08 14.88
CA LYS A 380 -7.72 25.90 15.76
C LYS A 380 -8.37 27.27 16.02
N TYR A 381 -9.37 27.57 15.20
CA TYR A 381 -10.10 28.81 15.08
C TYR A 381 -11.57 28.49 15.34
N SER A 382 -11.94 28.30 16.60
CA SER A 382 -13.31 27.95 16.97
C SER A 382 -13.70 28.62 18.27
N ILE A 383 -14.97 28.96 18.38
CA ILE A 383 -15.59 29.55 19.56
C ILE A 383 -16.77 28.68 20.00
N ILE A 384 -17.28 28.90 21.21
CA ILE A 384 -18.46 28.19 21.72
C ILE A 384 -19.65 29.15 21.67
N LEU A 385 -20.73 28.74 21.00
CA LEU A 385 -22.02 29.43 20.99
C LEU A 385 -23.12 28.40 21.22
N CYS A 386 -24.08 28.69 22.10
CA CYS A 386 -25.19 27.77 22.40
C CYS A 386 -24.73 26.34 22.78
N GLY A 387 -23.64 26.25 23.56
CA GLY A 387 -23.06 24.96 23.97
C GLY A 387 -22.44 24.14 22.83
N LYS A 388 -22.30 24.73 21.63
CA LYS A 388 -21.78 24.07 20.43
C LYS A 388 -20.56 24.79 19.90
N LYS A 389 -19.67 24.02 19.29
CA LYS A 389 -18.39 24.52 18.78
C LYS A 389 -18.57 25.04 17.35
N PHE A 390 -18.44 26.34 17.17
CA PHE A 390 -18.47 27.00 15.86
C PHE A 390 -17.06 27.25 15.37
N THR A 391 -16.78 26.87 14.14
CA THR A 391 -15.52 27.16 13.46
C THR A 391 -15.58 28.55 12.84
N VAL A 392 -14.56 29.36 13.10
CA VAL A 392 -14.38 30.69 12.52
C VAL A 392 -13.74 30.55 11.14
N ILE A 393 -14.48 30.92 10.10
CA ILE A 393 -14.07 30.82 8.71
C ILE A 393 -13.90 32.21 8.13
N LEU A 394 -12.76 32.43 7.48
CA LEU A 394 -12.48 33.63 6.70
C LEU A 394 -12.40 33.21 5.23
N ASP A 395 -13.31 33.71 4.42
CA ASP A 395 -13.43 33.37 3.00
C ASP A 395 -13.74 34.63 2.20
N GLY A 396 -12.92 34.98 1.21
CA GLY A 396 -13.11 36.17 0.38
C GLY A 396 -13.18 37.51 1.12
N GLY A 397 -12.61 37.62 2.33
CA GLY A 397 -12.75 38.80 3.18
C GLY A 397 -14.06 38.85 3.98
N TYR A 398 -14.77 37.74 4.11
CA TYR A 398 -15.95 37.60 4.96
C TYR A 398 -15.69 36.66 6.12
N LEU A 399 -16.06 37.08 7.33
CA LEU A 399 -15.94 36.28 8.55
C LEU A 399 -17.26 35.56 8.80
N ARG A 400 -17.31 34.23 8.72
CA ARG A 400 -18.51 33.44 9.03
C ARG A 400 -18.23 32.42 10.11
N LEU A 401 -19.27 32.03 10.83
CA LEU A 401 -19.20 30.94 11.81
C LEU A 401 -19.96 29.74 11.26
N GLU A 402 -19.36 28.56 11.35
CA GLU A 402 -20.00 27.31 10.92
C GLU A 402 -19.94 26.24 11.99
N CYS A 403 -21.07 25.58 12.24
CA CYS A 403 -21.16 24.42 13.10
C CYS A 403 -21.81 23.26 12.34
N GLU A 404 -21.15 22.11 12.30
CA GLU A 404 -21.73 20.89 11.78
C GLU A 404 -22.51 20.19 12.89
N ILE A 405 -23.79 19.90 12.63
CA ILE A 405 -24.73 19.37 13.61
C ILE A 405 -25.52 18.21 13.00
N LYS A 406 -26.08 17.37 13.87
CA LYS A 406 -27.00 16.32 13.45
C LYS A 406 -28.37 16.95 13.09
N PRO A 407 -29.16 16.35 12.17
CA PRO A 407 -30.44 16.91 11.74
C PRO A 407 -31.44 17.16 12.88
N ASP A 408 -31.45 16.30 13.89
CA ASP A 408 -32.30 16.39 15.09
C ASP A 408 -31.91 17.55 16.02
N GLU A 409 -30.69 18.07 15.92
CA GLU A 409 -30.22 19.21 16.73
C GLU A 409 -30.47 20.57 16.07
N GLU A 410 -30.92 20.59 14.81
CA GLU A 410 -31.05 21.80 13.98
C GLU A 410 -31.98 22.84 14.57
N ALA A 411 -33.23 22.46 14.86
CA ALA A 411 -34.24 23.36 15.39
C ALA A 411 -33.77 24.00 16.71
N ARG A 412 -33.25 23.17 17.63
CA ARG A 412 -32.76 23.62 18.94
C ARG A 412 -31.63 24.64 18.83
N ILE A 413 -30.67 24.40 17.94
CA ILE A 413 -29.51 25.30 17.79
C ILE A 413 -29.91 26.60 17.10
N ILE A 414 -30.76 26.54 16.07
CA ILE A 414 -31.28 27.74 15.40
C ILE A 414 -32.13 28.57 16.38
N GLU A 415 -32.97 27.94 17.18
CA GLU A 415 -33.80 28.62 18.17
C GLU A 415 -32.96 29.24 19.29
N CYS A 416 -31.95 28.54 19.81
CA CYS A 416 -31.02 29.11 20.78
C CYS A 416 -30.28 30.34 20.22
N LEU A 417 -29.84 30.29 18.96
CA LEU A 417 -29.21 31.43 18.30
C LEU A 417 -30.21 32.58 18.12
N ARG A 418 -31.44 32.28 17.71
CA ARG A 418 -32.52 33.28 17.55
C ARG A 418 -32.89 33.94 18.87
N ALA A 419 -32.93 33.20 19.98
CA ALA A 419 -33.18 33.74 21.32
C ALA A 419 -32.08 34.72 21.76
N LYS A 420 -30.85 34.54 21.25
CA LYS A 420 -29.74 35.50 21.40
C LYS A 420 -29.74 36.61 20.36
N GLY A 421 -30.82 36.73 19.59
CA GLY A 421 -30.98 37.71 18.51
C GLY A 421 -30.20 37.38 17.23
N ILE A 422 -29.58 36.20 17.10
CA ILE A 422 -28.65 35.86 16.01
C ILE A 422 -29.40 35.16 14.88
N VAL A 423 -29.22 35.65 13.64
CA VAL A 423 -29.79 35.01 12.45
C VAL A 423 -28.82 33.98 11.91
N ALA A 424 -29.24 32.71 11.88
CA ALA A 424 -28.46 31.60 11.34
C ALA A 424 -29.25 30.83 10.28
N ARG A 425 -28.53 30.21 9.32
CA ARG A 425 -29.12 29.38 8.26
C ARG A 425 -28.50 28.00 8.30
N ALA A 426 -29.30 26.95 8.06
CA ALA A 426 -28.81 25.59 7.95
C ALA A 426 -28.86 25.09 6.50
N LYS A 427 -27.80 24.39 6.05
CA LYS A 427 -27.73 23.76 4.71
C LYS A 427 -27.18 22.33 4.81
N GLY A 428 -27.66 21.42 3.94
CA GLY A 428 -27.17 20.03 3.83
C GLY A 428 -28.24 18.95 4.06
N LYS A 429 -28.07 17.74 3.48
CA LYS A 429 -29.06 16.63 3.54
C LYS A 429 -28.76 15.53 4.57
N ARG A 430 -27.49 15.34 4.98
CA ARG A 430 -27.07 14.22 5.88
C ARG A 430 -26.39 14.71 7.16
N SER A 431 -25.64 15.80 7.06
CA SER A 431 -25.28 16.67 8.18
C SER A 431 -25.72 18.08 7.82
N ARG A 432 -26.20 18.83 8.81
CA ARG A 432 -26.62 20.22 8.65
C ARG A 432 -25.47 21.10 9.08
N ILE A 433 -25.08 22.03 8.22
CA ILE A 433 -24.13 23.07 8.57
C ILE A 433 -24.94 24.30 8.92
N VAL A 434 -24.93 24.69 10.19
CA VAL A 434 -25.47 25.97 10.66
C VAL A 434 -24.42 27.04 10.42
N THR A 435 -24.79 28.07 9.65
CA THR A 435 -23.94 29.19 9.28
C THR A 435 -24.49 30.49 9.85
N VAL A 436 -23.62 31.25 10.51
CA VAL A 436 -23.85 32.66 10.88
C VAL A 436 -23.07 33.53 9.89
N SER A 437 -23.76 34.47 9.24
CA SER A 437 -23.18 35.31 8.19
C SER A 437 -22.24 36.37 8.75
N SER A 438 -21.43 36.98 7.89
CA SER A 438 -20.49 38.03 8.31
C SER A 438 -21.13 39.29 8.86
N SER A 439 -22.31 39.67 8.37
CA SER A 439 -23.09 40.78 8.92
C SER A 439 -23.52 40.49 10.36
N GLU A 440 -23.96 39.25 10.61
CA GLU A 440 -24.41 38.78 11.91
C GLU A 440 -23.26 38.67 12.91
N VAL A 441 -22.12 38.10 12.49
CA VAL A 441 -20.92 38.04 13.34
C VAL A 441 -20.47 39.44 13.75
N ARG A 442 -20.45 40.40 12.82
CA ARG A 442 -20.10 41.80 13.13
C ARG A 442 -21.05 42.43 14.14
N ARG A 443 -22.36 42.18 14.00
CA ARG A 443 -23.36 42.65 14.96
C ARG A 443 -23.16 42.02 16.34
N MET A 444 -22.95 40.71 16.40
CA MET A 444 -22.73 39.98 17.63
C MET A 444 -21.51 40.50 18.40
N VAL A 445 -20.40 40.72 17.70
CA VAL A 445 -19.15 41.20 18.30
C VAL A 445 -19.26 42.63 18.84
N LYS A 446 -20.19 43.44 18.32
CA LYS A 446 -20.49 44.77 18.89
C LYS A 446 -21.34 44.70 20.16
N MET A 447 -22.10 43.63 20.34
CA MET A 447 -23.06 43.47 21.45
C MET A 447 -22.55 42.58 22.59
N ASP A 448 -21.55 41.72 22.32
CA ASP A 448 -21.00 40.75 23.27
C ASP A 448 -19.47 40.85 23.33
N GLU A 449 -18.99 41.47 24.40
CA GLU A 449 -17.57 41.70 24.73
C GLU A 449 -16.76 40.38 24.78
N LYS A 450 -17.30 39.34 25.42
CA LYS A 450 -16.61 38.04 25.58
C LYS A 450 -16.49 37.30 24.24
N LEU A 451 -17.51 37.43 23.41
CA LEU A 451 -17.48 36.91 22.06
C LEU A 451 -16.49 37.68 21.17
N ARG A 452 -16.40 39.00 21.33
CA ARG A 452 -15.38 39.84 20.68
C ARG A 452 -13.99 39.34 21.00
N GLU A 453 -13.67 39.19 22.28
CA GLU A 453 -12.38 38.68 22.75
C GLU A 453 -12.08 37.28 22.17
N SER A 454 -13.06 36.38 22.20
CA SER A 454 -12.91 35.02 21.68
C SER A 454 -12.63 34.99 20.17
N ILE A 455 -13.30 35.83 19.40
CA ILE A 455 -13.09 35.94 17.95
C ILE A 455 -11.76 36.63 17.65
N THR A 456 -11.41 37.69 18.37
CA THR A 456 -10.13 38.40 18.25
C THR A 456 -8.96 37.46 18.54
N ALA A 457 -9.00 36.70 19.63
CA ALA A 457 -7.96 35.72 19.97
C ALA A 457 -7.79 34.66 18.87
N VAL A 458 -8.91 34.19 18.30
CA VAL A 458 -8.90 33.25 17.18
C VAL A 458 -8.29 33.88 15.91
N LEU A 459 -8.60 35.14 15.62
CA LEU A 459 -8.08 35.87 14.46
C LEU A 459 -6.60 36.20 14.60
N CYS A 460 -6.13 36.67 15.77
CA CYS A 460 -4.71 36.89 16.05
C CYS A 460 -3.91 35.59 15.85
N LYS A 461 -4.39 34.48 16.43
CA LYS A 461 -3.77 33.18 16.20
C LYS A 461 -3.71 32.78 14.73
N ARG A 462 -4.77 33.09 13.96
CA ARG A 462 -4.85 32.79 12.53
C ARG A 462 -3.93 33.69 11.70
N TYR A 463 -3.71 34.93 12.14
CA TYR A 463 -2.78 35.89 11.53
C TYR A 463 -1.35 35.37 11.58
N TYR A 464 -0.89 34.92 12.76
CA TYR A 464 0.45 34.34 12.94
C TYR A 464 0.61 32.97 12.27
N ASP A 465 -0.42 32.11 12.28
CA ASP A 465 -0.38 30.78 11.67
C ASP A 465 -0.45 30.81 10.11
N THR A 466 -0.79 31.94 9.49
CA THR A 466 -1.00 32.07 8.04
C THR A 466 0.27 32.55 7.33
N THR A 467 0.67 31.84 6.27
CA THR A 467 1.77 32.23 5.35
C THR A 467 1.29 32.94 4.09
N ASP A 468 -0.01 33.00 3.85
CA ASP A 468 -0.64 33.67 2.70
C ASP A 468 -0.90 35.15 3.00
N GLU A 469 -0.18 36.02 2.32
CA GLU A 469 -0.20 37.46 2.57
C GLU A 469 -1.58 38.10 2.28
N LYS A 470 -2.31 37.63 1.26
CA LYS A 470 -3.65 38.14 0.97
C LYS A 470 -4.63 37.80 2.10
N LYS A 471 -4.52 36.60 2.65
CA LYS A 471 -5.32 36.20 3.83
C LYS A 471 -4.88 36.94 5.08
N ARG A 472 -3.58 37.15 5.27
CA ARG A 472 -3.04 37.90 6.40
C ARG A 472 -3.55 39.35 6.41
N GLN A 473 -3.56 40.01 5.25
CA GLN A 473 -4.16 41.35 5.09
C GLN A 473 -5.66 41.37 5.38
N ALA A 474 -6.40 40.36 4.93
CA ALA A 474 -7.83 40.25 5.24
C ALA A 474 -8.07 40.08 6.75
N ILE A 475 -7.29 39.25 7.45
CA ILE A 475 -7.37 39.09 8.91
C ILE A 475 -7.03 40.42 9.62
N ARG A 476 -5.98 41.11 9.16
CA ARG A 476 -5.56 42.40 9.72
C ARG A 476 -6.68 43.44 9.65
N ARG A 477 -7.38 43.54 8.51
CA ARG A 477 -8.54 44.45 8.36
C ARG A 477 -9.63 44.14 9.38
N TYR A 478 -9.98 42.87 9.57
CA TYR A 478 -10.96 42.48 10.60
C TYR A 478 -10.47 42.80 12.00
N LEU A 479 -9.21 42.54 12.33
CA LEU A 479 -8.67 42.87 13.66
C LEU A 479 -8.73 44.37 13.95
N MET A 480 -8.45 45.21 12.95
CA MET A 480 -8.60 46.68 13.06
C MET A 480 -10.06 47.10 13.26
N GLU A 481 -11.01 46.44 12.59
CA GLU A 481 -12.44 46.67 12.78
C GLU A 481 -12.96 46.24 14.16
N LEU A 482 -12.26 45.32 14.84
CA LEU A 482 -12.67 44.72 16.12
C LEU A 482 -12.00 45.34 17.36
N ALA A 483 -10.91 46.10 17.20
CA ALA A 483 -10.20 46.73 18.30
C ALA A 483 -10.82 48.11 18.65
N PRO A 484 -10.93 48.47 19.95
CA PRO A 484 -11.07 49.88 20.31
C PRO A 484 -9.77 50.60 19.88
N ILE A 485 -9.93 51.81 19.32
CA ILE A 485 -8.90 52.56 18.59
C ILE A 485 -7.59 52.75 19.39
N GLU A 486 -7.62 52.61 20.72
CA GLU A 486 -6.44 52.79 21.58
C GLU A 486 -5.61 51.51 21.84
N GLY A 487 -6.07 50.31 21.44
CA GLY A 487 -5.36 49.04 21.69
C GLY A 487 -4.81 48.32 20.46
N ALA A 488 -5.20 48.73 19.25
CA ALA A 488 -4.91 48.00 18.02
C ALA A 488 -3.41 47.98 17.63
N ALA A 489 -2.65 48.99 18.06
CA ALA A 489 -1.21 49.08 17.81
C ALA A 489 -0.40 48.10 18.67
N ALA A 490 -0.82 47.81 19.90
CA ALA A 490 -0.10 46.94 20.82
C ALA A 490 -0.26 45.43 20.52
N ALA A 491 -1.28 45.04 19.75
CA ALA A 491 -1.54 43.63 19.42
C ALA A 491 -0.92 43.17 18.08
N ILE A 492 -0.37 44.10 17.29
CA ILE A 492 0.17 43.82 15.94
C ILE A 492 1.69 44.05 15.87
N TYR A 493 2.29 44.74 16.85
CA TYR A 493 3.74 44.86 17.01
C TYR A 493 4.33 43.75 17.88
#